data_AF-A0A966D6W5-F1
#
_entry.id   AF-A0A966D6W5-F1
#
_cell.length_a   1.000
_cell.length_b   1.000
_cell.length_c   1.000
_cell.angle_alpha   90.00
_cell.angle_beta   90.00
_cell.angle_gamma   90.00
#
_symmetry.space_group_name_H-M   'P 1'
#
loop_
_entity.id
_entity.type
_entity.pdbx_description
1 polymer ?
#
loop_
_entity_poly.entity_id
_entity_poly.type
_entity_poly.pdbx_seq_one_letter_code
_entity_poly.pdbx_strand_id
1 'polypeptide(L)'
;VFPAPVSFAAGALVMILFKIVPLRSVYTAVDWPVVVLLGSMLPVAGAMSLTGTADLIARFLMESVAGGNAVIALVVIIAGTMIFTDFMNNAATAAVMAPIAMSAAAGLGADPDSFLMAVAIGASCAFLTPIGHQNNTLILGPGGFSFGDYWRLGLPMDLLVIIVAVPLLLWVWPL
;
A
#
# COMPACT_ATOMS: atom_id res chain seq x y z
N VAL A 1 17.66 -15.96 -13.61
CA VAL A 1 17.25 -14.83 -12.74
C VAL A 1 16.78 -15.44 -11.42
N PHE A 2 17.45 -15.15 -10.30
CA PHE A 2 17.04 -15.69 -9.00
C PHE A 2 15.77 -14.97 -8.49
N PRO A 3 14.94 -15.60 -7.65
CA PRO A 3 13.82 -14.93 -7.01
C PRO A 3 14.28 -13.66 -6.28
N ALA A 4 13.44 -12.62 -6.28
CA ALA A 4 13.77 -11.34 -5.64
C ALA A 4 14.19 -11.47 -4.16
N PRO A 5 13.55 -12.31 -3.32
CA PRO A 5 13.96 -12.50 -1.93
C PRO A 5 15.38 -13.05 -1.80
N VAL A 6 15.73 -14.02 -2.65
CA VAL A 6 17.06 -14.64 -2.68
C VAL A 6 18.11 -13.63 -3.14
N SER A 7 17.78 -12.84 -4.16
CA SER A 7 18.69 -11.83 -4.71
C SER A 7 18.97 -10.71 -3.70
N PHE A 8 17.94 -10.20 -3.01
CA PHE A 8 18.09 -9.20 -1.94
C PHE A 8 18.90 -9.73 -0.76
N ALA A 9 18.55 -10.93 -0.27
CA ALA A 9 19.26 -11.55 0.84
C ALA A 9 20.73 -11.78 0.52
N ALA A 10 21.04 -12.30 -0.68
CA ALA A 10 22.41 -12.52 -1.12
C ALA A 10 23.19 -11.19 -1.22
N GLY A 11 22.59 -10.14 -1.79
CA GLY A 11 23.22 -8.82 -1.88
C GLY A 11 23.57 -8.23 -0.52
N ALA A 12 22.64 -8.30 0.45
CA ALA A 12 22.89 -7.87 1.82
C ALA A 12 24.04 -8.67 2.48
N LEU A 13 24.05 -9.99 2.28
CA LEU A 13 25.07 -10.89 2.82
C LEU A 13 26.47 -10.59 2.26
N VAL A 14 26.56 -10.32 0.96
CA VAL A 14 27.80 -9.89 0.30
C VAL A 14 28.31 -8.57 0.90
N MET A 15 27.44 -7.57 1.07
CA MET A 15 27.85 -6.28 1.67
C MET A 15 28.41 -6.44 3.11
N ILE A 16 27.86 -7.37 3.89
CA ILE A 16 28.36 -7.71 5.22
C ILE A 16 29.70 -8.45 5.15
N LEU A 17 29.83 -9.45 4.27
CA LEU A 17 31.04 -10.25 4.09
C LEU A 17 32.24 -9.39 3.70
N PHE A 18 32.04 -8.42 2.80
CA PHE A 18 33.07 -7.48 2.37
C PHE A 18 33.26 -6.29 3.34
N LYS A 19 32.55 -6.29 4.48
CA LYS A 19 32.60 -5.22 5.51
C LYS A 19 32.33 -3.82 4.94
N ILE A 20 31.57 -3.73 3.86
CA ILE A 20 31.11 -2.46 3.29
C ILE A 20 30.12 -1.81 4.25
N VAL A 21 29.27 -2.63 4.88
CA VAL A 21 28.31 -2.19 5.91
C VAL A 21 28.56 -2.95 7.21
N PRO A 22 28.73 -2.26 8.36
CA PRO A 22 28.90 -2.91 9.65
C PRO A 22 27.60 -3.62 10.09
N LEU A 23 27.75 -4.80 10.72
CA LEU A 23 26.62 -5.65 11.13
C LEU A 23 25.58 -4.92 12.00
N ARG A 24 26.04 -4.02 12.88
CA ARG A 24 25.16 -3.20 13.73
C ARG A 24 24.27 -2.25 12.92
N SER A 25 24.82 -1.64 11.86
CA SER A 25 24.07 -0.73 10.99
C SER A 25 22.97 -1.45 10.22
N VAL A 26 23.19 -2.72 9.86
CA VAL A 26 22.15 -3.55 9.23
C VAL A 26 20.96 -3.72 10.17
N TYR A 27 21.20 -4.03 11.45
CA TYR A 27 20.11 -4.26 12.40
C TYR A 27 19.31 -2.98 12.68
N THR A 28 19.95 -1.81 12.70
CA THR A 28 19.27 -0.51 12.87
C THR A 28 18.62 0.02 11.60
N ALA A 29 19.04 -0.46 10.43
CA ALA A 29 18.44 -0.07 9.15
C ALA A 29 17.13 -0.82 8.85
N VAL A 30 16.89 -1.95 9.53
CA VAL A 30 15.62 -2.68 9.43
C VAL A 30 14.56 -1.96 10.25
N ASP A 31 13.43 -1.64 9.61
CA ASP A 31 12.24 -1.12 10.27
C ASP A 31 11.46 -2.27 10.95
N TRP A 32 11.90 -2.64 12.15
CA TRP A 32 11.31 -3.74 12.92
C TRP A 32 9.80 -3.59 13.19
N PRO A 33 9.28 -2.39 13.52
CA PRO A 33 7.83 -2.16 13.61
C PRO A 33 7.08 -2.60 12.34
N VAL A 34 7.60 -2.29 11.15
CA VAL A 34 6.99 -2.70 9.88
C VAL A 34 7.02 -4.22 9.72
N VAL A 35 8.13 -4.89 10.04
CA VAL A 35 8.23 -6.35 9.97
C VAL A 35 7.21 -7.03 10.89
N VAL A 36 7.09 -6.54 12.14
CA VAL A 36 6.13 -7.06 13.12
C VAL A 36 4.69 -6.83 12.65
N LEU A 37 4.42 -5.68 12.05
CA LEU A 37 3.11 -5.32 11.52
C LEU A 37 2.71 -6.19 10.31
N LEU A 38 3.61 -6.39 9.35
CA LEU A 38 3.37 -7.30 8.22
C LEU A 38 3.14 -8.74 8.71
N GLY A 39 3.94 -9.18 9.69
CA GLY A 39 3.77 -10.48 10.33
C GLY A 39 2.44 -10.63 11.07
N SER A 40 1.98 -9.58 11.75
CA SER A 40 0.71 -9.60 12.49
C SER A 40 -0.52 -9.54 11.58
N MET A 41 -0.38 -9.08 10.34
CA MET A 41 -1.48 -9.10 9.37
C MET A 41 -1.76 -10.47 8.77
N LEU A 42 -0.82 -11.42 8.81
CA LEU A 42 -1.06 -12.81 8.39
C LEU A 42 -2.23 -13.47 9.18
N PRO A 43 -2.24 -13.47 10.53
CA PRO A 43 -3.38 -13.99 11.27
C PRO A 43 -4.64 -13.12 11.16
N VAL A 44 -4.53 -11.80 10.96
CA VAL A 44 -5.70 -10.93 10.72
C VAL A 44 -6.38 -11.27 9.40
N ALA A 45 -5.61 -11.45 8.32
CA ALA A 45 -6.11 -11.90 7.03
C ALA A 45 -6.78 -13.28 7.15
N GLY A 46 -6.17 -14.20 7.92
CA GLY A 46 -6.76 -15.50 8.24
C GLY A 46 -8.09 -15.37 9.00
N ALA A 47 -8.15 -14.51 10.03
CA ALA A 47 -9.37 -14.26 10.80
C ALA A 47 -10.47 -13.66 9.92
N MET A 48 -10.16 -12.64 9.11
CA MET A 48 -11.13 -12.01 8.21
C MET A 48 -11.70 -12.99 7.16
N SER A 49 -10.87 -13.94 6.71
CA SER A 49 -11.29 -15.01 5.79
C SER A 49 -12.20 -16.01 6.50
N LEU A 50 -11.87 -16.40 7.74
CA LEU A 50 -12.67 -17.34 8.53
C LEU A 50 -14.02 -16.74 8.99
N THR A 51 -14.06 -15.45 9.31
CA THR A 51 -15.28 -14.76 9.74
C THR A 51 -16.16 -14.31 8.58
N GLY A 52 -15.69 -14.40 7.33
CA GLY A 52 -16.37 -13.87 6.15
C GLY A 52 -16.47 -12.33 6.16
N THR A 53 -15.72 -11.65 7.02
CA THR A 53 -15.72 -10.18 7.08
C THR A 53 -15.15 -9.58 5.81
N ALA A 54 -14.12 -10.21 5.25
CA ALA A 54 -13.55 -9.75 3.99
C ALA A 54 -14.54 -9.90 2.83
N ASP A 55 -15.33 -10.99 2.80
CA ASP A 55 -16.41 -11.19 1.84
C ASP A 55 -17.52 -10.15 2.00
N LEU A 56 -17.89 -9.79 3.24
CA LEU A 56 -18.88 -8.74 3.50
C LEU A 56 -18.41 -7.37 3.00
N ILE A 57 -17.14 -7.02 3.24
CA ILE A 57 -16.56 -5.75 2.77
C ILE A 57 -16.48 -5.76 1.23
N ALA A 58 -16.04 -6.87 0.63
CA ALA A 58 -15.99 -7.03 -0.82
C ALA A 58 -17.39 -6.90 -1.43
N ARG A 59 -18.40 -7.59 -0.89
CA ARG A 59 -19.79 -7.48 -1.35
C ARG A 59 -20.34 -6.07 -1.19
N PHE A 60 -20.11 -5.41 -0.05
CA PHE A 60 -20.53 -4.04 0.16
C PHE A 60 -19.91 -3.09 -0.89
N LEU A 61 -18.60 -3.21 -1.14
CA LEU A 61 -17.90 -2.46 -2.18
C LEU A 61 -18.45 -2.78 -3.58
N MET A 62 -18.69 -4.06 -3.90
CA MET A 62 -19.17 -4.49 -5.20
C MET A 62 -20.61 -4.07 -5.47
N GLU A 63 -21.51 -4.24 -4.50
CA GLU A 63 -22.95 -3.99 -4.66
C GLU A 63 -23.29 -2.51 -4.50
N SER A 64 -22.60 -1.79 -3.61
CA SER A 64 -22.93 -0.38 -3.30
C SER A 64 -22.13 0.62 -4.12
N VAL A 65 -20.92 0.27 -4.57
CA VAL A 65 -19.98 1.24 -5.17
C VAL A 65 -19.59 0.85 -6.60
N ALA A 66 -19.17 -0.39 -6.81
CA ALA A 66 -18.61 -0.81 -8.11
C ALA A 66 -19.65 -1.32 -9.12
N GLY A 67 -20.85 -1.70 -8.67
CA GLY A 67 -21.88 -2.31 -9.53
C GLY A 67 -21.39 -3.58 -10.25
N GLY A 68 -20.44 -4.30 -9.66
CA GLY A 68 -19.78 -5.46 -10.28
C GLY A 68 -18.68 -5.14 -11.30
N ASN A 69 -18.32 -3.88 -11.52
CA ASN A 69 -17.24 -3.51 -12.44
C ASN A 69 -15.87 -3.53 -11.75
N ALA A 70 -15.00 -4.45 -12.17
CA ALA A 70 -13.68 -4.63 -11.58
C ALA A 70 -12.75 -3.41 -11.71
N VAL A 71 -12.91 -2.59 -12.76
CA VAL A 71 -12.16 -1.33 -12.90
C VAL A 71 -12.59 -0.31 -11.85
N ILE A 72 -13.89 -0.21 -11.56
CA ILE A 72 -14.39 0.71 -10.52
C ILE A 72 -13.91 0.24 -9.14
N ALA A 73 -13.96 -1.06 -8.87
CA ALA A 73 -13.42 -1.61 -7.62
C ALA A 73 -11.93 -1.29 -7.46
N LEU A 74 -11.14 -1.39 -8.53
CA LEU A 74 -9.72 -1.04 -8.52
C LEU A 74 -9.50 0.45 -8.20
N VAL A 75 -10.28 1.35 -8.80
CA VAL A 75 -10.25 2.79 -8.47
C VAL A 75 -10.58 3.04 -7.00
N VAL A 76 -11.62 2.39 -6.48
CA VAL A 76 -12.06 2.55 -5.09
C VAL A 76 -11.00 2.03 -4.11
N ILE A 77 -10.33 0.93 -4.44
CA ILE A 77 -9.22 0.41 -3.63
C ILE A 77 -8.06 1.39 -3.62
N ILE A 78 -7.66 1.96 -4.76
CA ILE A 78 -6.58 2.97 -4.82
C ILE A 78 -6.95 4.19 -3.96
N ALA A 79 -8.12 4.78 -4.22
CA ALA A 79 -8.58 5.99 -3.54
C ALA A 79 -8.77 5.77 -2.03
N GLY A 80 -9.34 4.63 -1.63
CA GLY A 80 -9.47 4.25 -0.24
C GLY A 80 -8.11 4.11 0.42
N THR A 81 -7.17 3.43 -0.24
CA THR A 81 -5.81 3.23 0.30
C THR A 81 -5.06 4.56 0.48
N MET A 82 -5.20 5.50 -0.47
CA MET A 82 -4.66 6.87 -0.36
C MET A 82 -5.17 7.56 0.92
N ILE A 83 -6.48 7.53 1.15
CA ILE A 83 -7.10 8.11 2.34
C ILE A 83 -6.57 7.44 3.61
N PHE A 84 -6.50 6.09 3.65
CA PHE A 84 -6.00 5.39 4.83
C PHE A 84 -4.53 5.73 5.13
N THR A 85 -3.70 5.91 4.11
CA THR A 85 -2.29 6.24 4.30
C THR A 85 -2.03 7.68 4.73
N ASP A 86 -3.03 8.55 4.68
CA ASP A 86 -2.94 9.87 5.30
C ASP A 86 -3.15 9.84 6.82
N PHE A 87 -3.69 8.74 7.37
CA PHE A 87 -3.89 8.54 8.81
C PHE A 87 -2.87 7.59 9.45
N MET A 88 -2.21 6.76 8.64
CA MET A 88 -1.32 5.69 9.08
C MET A 88 -0.07 5.66 8.20
N ASN A 89 1.03 5.04 8.67
CA ASN A 89 2.19 4.88 7.79
C ASN A 89 1.90 3.93 6.61
N ASN A 90 2.63 4.11 5.50
CA ASN A 90 2.42 3.36 4.25
C ASN A 90 2.38 1.84 4.44
N ALA A 91 3.27 1.32 5.28
CA ALA A 91 3.35 -0.12 5.54
C ALA A 91 2.11 -0.65 6.27
N ALA A 92 1.61 0.09 7.27
CA ALA A 92 0.40 -0.24 8.00
C ALA A 92 -0.81 -0.25 7.08
N THR A 93 -0.95 0.79 6.27
CA THR A 93 -2.00 0.93 5.27
C THR A 93 -1.99 -0.26 4.31
N ALA A 94 -0.84 -0.57 3.71
CA ALA A 94 -0.72 -1.69 2.78
C ALA A 94 -1.11 -3.02 3.44
N ALA A 95 -0.69 -3.23 4.69
CA ALA A 95 -0.94 -4.47 5.41
C ALA A 95 -2.43 -4.66 5.78
N VAL A 96 -3.17 -3.57 6.06
CA VAL A 96 -4.62 -3.58 6.30
C VAL A 96 -5.41 -3.71 5.00
N MET A 97 -4.99 -3.04 3.94
CA MET A 97 -5.73 -3.00 2.67
C MET A 97 -5.51 -4.25 1.81
N ALA A 98 -4.37 -4.94 1.93
CA ALA A 98 -4.07 -6.16 1.19
C ALA A 98 -5.15 -7.27 1.31
N PRO A 99 -5.61 -7.68 2.51
CA PRO A 99 -6.66 -8.70 2.62
C PRO A 99 -8.00 -8.26 2.02
N ILE A 100 -8.32 -6.96 2.11
CA ILE A 100 -9.53 -6.38 1.50
C ILE A 100 -9.44 -6.45 -0.02
N ALA A 101 -8.30 -6.07 -0.57
CA ALA A 101 -8.00 -6.09 -2.00
C ALA A 101 -8.03 -7.51 -2.59
N MET A 102 -7.42 -8.49 -1.90
CA MET A 102 -7.47 -9.90 -2.32
C MET A 102 -8.91 -10.44 -2.33
N SER A 103 -9.71 -10.08 -1.33
CA SER A 103 -11.10 -10.54 -1.24
C SER A 103 -11.99 -9.88 -2.28
N ALA A 104 -11.74 -8.60 -2.60
CA ALA A 104 -12.41 -7.90 -3.70
C ALA A 104 -12.08 -8.54 -5.06
N ALA A 105 -10.81 -8.84 -5.32
CA ALA A 105 -10.38 -9.53 -6.54
C ALA A 105 -11.05 -10.91 -6.68
N ALA A 106 -11.06 -11.70 -5.60
CA ALA A 106 -11.73 -13.00 -5.57
C ALA A 106 -13.24 -12.90 -5.81
N GLY A 107 -13.91 -11.90 -5.23
CA GLY A 107 -15.35 -11.66 -5.42
C GLY A 107 -15.72 -11.24 -6.84
N LEU A 108 -14.79 -10.59 -7.56
CA LEU A 108 -14.96 -10.15 -8.95
C LEU A 108 -14.45 -11.16 -9.98
N GLY A 109 -13.77 -12.21 -9.55
CA GLY A 109 -13.08 -13.14 -10.44
C GLY A 109 -11.93 -12.49 -11.22
N ALA A 110 -11.32 -11.44 -10.65
CA ALA A 110 -10.25 -10.67 -11.29
C ALA A 110 -8.87 -11.04 -10.73
N ASP A 111 -7.81 -10.70 -11.47
CA ASP A 111 -6.42 -10.96 -11.05
C ASP A 111 -6.08 -10.26 -9.71
N PRO A 112 -5.75 -11.02 -8.64
CA PRO A 112 -5.34 -10.46 -7.35
C PRO A 112 -4.12 -9.55 -7.42
N ASP A 113 -3.20 -9.79 -8.36
CA ASP A 113 -1.96 -9.00 -8.48
C ASP A 113 -2.28 -7.54 -8.85
N SER A 114 -3.30 -7.31 -9.69
CA SER A 114 -3.75 -5.97 -10.07
C SER A 114 -4.24 -5.18 -8.85
N PHE A 115 -5.00 -5.83 -7.96
CA PHE A 115 -5.53 -5.24 -6.73
C PHE A 115 -4.46 -5.04 -5.66
N LEU A 116 -3.51 -5.97 -5.51
CA LEU A 116 -2.39 -5.81 -4.59
C LEU A 116 -1.47 -4.66 -5.04
N MET A 117 -1.25 -4.52 -6.34
CA MET A 117 -0.47 -3.40 -6.88
C MET A 117 -1.21 -2.06 -6.74
N ALA A 118 -2.54 -2.06 -6.89
CA ALA A 118 -3.38 -0.90 -6.58
C ALA A 118 -3.19 -0.44 -5.12
N VAL A 119 -3.17 -1.37 -4.16
CA VAL A 119 -2.85 -1.07 -2.76
C VAL A 119 -1.43 -0.54 -2.60
N ALA A 120 -0.44 -1.14 -3.25
CA ALA A 120 0.96 -0.69 -3.15
C ALA A 120 1.14 0.76 -3.65
N ILE A 121 0.48 1.12 -4.75
CA ILE A 121 0.48 2.48 -5.30
C ILE A 121 -0.26 3.43 -4.34
N GLY A 122 -1.50 3.10 -3.96
CA GLY A 122 -2.30 3.96 -3.08
C GLY A 122 -1.63 4.22 -1.73
N ALA A 123 -1.03 3.19 -1.13
CA ALA A 123 -0.33 3.32 0.16
C ALA A 123 0.95 4.15 0.07
N SER A 124 1.49 4.36 -1.14
CA SER A 124 2.66 5.21 -1.36
C SER A 124 2.29 6.68 -1.59
N CYS A 125 1.01 7.00 -1.76
CA CYS A 125 0.50 8.31 -2.11
C CYS A 125 -0.20 8.98 -0.92
N ALA A 126 0.57 9.27 0.13
CA ALA A 126 0.11 10.04 1.29
C ALA A 126 0.34 11.54 1.06
N PHE A 127 -0.52 12.19 0.29
CA PHE A 127 -0.34 13.59 -0.12
C PHE A 127 -1.31 14.57 0.56
N LEU A 128 -2.41 14.10 1.15
CA LEU A 128 -3.44 14.99 1.70
C LEU A 128 -3.07 15.53 3.08
N THR A 129 -2.25 14.80 3.83
CA THR A 129 -1.82 15.23 5.17
C THR A 129 -0.31 15.19 5.35
N PRO A 130 0.22 16.05 6.25
CA PRO A 130 1.62 15.97 6.63
C PRO A 130 1.93 14.80 7.57
N ILE A 131 0.90 14.13 8.11
CA ILE A 131 1.04 13.04 9.07
C ILE A 131 1.27 11.71 8.36
N GLY A 132 0.75 11.55 7.13
CA GLY A 132 0.80 10.29 6.40
C GLY A 132 2.21 9.78 6.12
N HIS A 133 3.21 10.66 5.98
CA HIS A 133 4.60 10.25 5.81
C HIS A 133 5.59 11.15 6.56
N GLN A 134 6.63 10.55 7.17
CA GLN A 134 7.63 11.26 7.98
C GLN A 134 8.32 12.40 7.22
N ASN A 135 8.58 12.21 5.92
CA ASN A 135 9.16 13.24 5.06
C ASN A 135 8.27 14.50 4.97
N ASN A 136 6.95 14.33 4.88
CA ASN A 136 5.99 15.44 4.82
C ASN A 136 5.95 16.20 6.15
N THR A 137 6.01 15.47 7.28
CA THR A 137 6.09 16.10 8.61
C THR A 137 7.39 16.90 8.78
N LEU A 138 8.52 16.37 8.30
CA LEU A 138 9.84 16.97 8.49
C LEU A 138 9.97 18.35 7.82
N ILE A 139 9.31 18.55 6.68
CA ILE A 139 9.37 19.81 5.93
C ILE A 139 8.36 20.85 6.40
N LEU A 140 7.44 20.51 7.30
CA LEU A 140 6.35 21.41 7.70
C LEU A 140 6.87 22.70 8.36
N GLY A 141 7.85 22.57 9.26
CA GLY A 141 8.51 23.72 9.89
C GLY A 141 9.50 24.44 8.95
N PRO A 142 10.56 23.76 8.47
CA PRO A 142 11.61 24.40 7.66
C PRO A 142 11.13 24.89 6.29
N GLY A 143 10.11 24.25 5.71
CA GLY A 143 9.53 24.61 4.41
C GLY A 143 8.45 25.68 4.48
N GLY A 144 8.07 26.13 5.69
CA GLY A 144 7.02 27.14 5.87
C GLY A 144 5.62 26.67 5.46
N PHE A 145 5.39 25.35 5.36
CA PHE A 145 4.10 24.79 5.00
C PHE A 145 3.15 24.77 6.21
N SER A 146 1.88 25.11 5.98
CA SER A 146 0.81 24.89 6.95
C SER A 146 0.10 23.57 6.67
N PHE A 147 -0.55 22.98 7.69
CA PHE A 147 -1.33 21.75 7.53
C PHE A 147 -2.37 21.86 6.39
N GLY A 148 -2.99 23.03 6.24
CA GLY A 148 -4.00 23.32 5.21
C GLY A 148 -3.46 23.44 3.78
N ASP A 149 -2.14 23.45 3.57
CA ASP A 149 -1.54 23.53 2.23
C ASP A 149 -1.46 22.14 1.58
N TYR A 150 -1.36 21.09 2.39
CA TYR A 150 -1.21 19.70 1.92
C TYR A 150 -2.43 19.24 1.14
N TRP A 151 -3.64 19.30 1.70
CA TRP A 151 -4.82 18.79 1.00
C TRP A 151 -5.12 19.52 -0.32
N ARG A 152 -4.78 20.81 -0.42
CA ARG A 152 -4.97 21.63 -1.64
C ARG A 152 -4.09 21.19 -2.79
N LEU A 153 -2.85 20.76 -2.49
CA LEU A 153 -1.89 20.25 -3.47
C LEU A 153 -2.00 18.74 -3.65
N GLY A 154 -2.37 18.02 -2.59
CA GLY A 154 -2.49 16.58 -2.54
C GLY A 154 -3.67 16.07 -3.36
N LEU A 155 -4.86 16.68 -3.26
CA LEU A 155 -6.03 16.24 -4.03
C LEU A 155 -5.78 16.22 -5.55
N PRO A 156 -5.20 17.28 -6.16
CA PRO A 156 -4.80 17.24 -7.57
C PRO A 156 -3.80 16.13 -7.88
N MET A 157 -2.85 15.86 -6.98
CA MET A 157 -1.84 14.80 -7.17
C MET A 157 -2.45 13.41 -7.07
N ASP A 158 -3.33 13.16 -6.09
CA ASP A 158 -4.04 11.89 -5.95
C ASP A 158 -4.89 11.60 -7.19
N LEU A 159 -5.60 12.62 -7.71
CA LEU A 159 -6.38 12.48 -8.92
C LEU A 159 -5.50 12.14 -10.13
N LEU A 160 -4.34 12.80 -10.25
CA LEU A 160 -3.36 12.50 -11.30
C LEU A 160 -2.86 11.06 -11.18
N VAL A 161 -2.53 10.61 -9.96
CA VAL A 161 -2.10 9.23 -9.73
C VAL A 161 -3.20 8.25 -10.12
N ILE A 162 -4.46 8.48 -9.75
CA ILE A 162 -5.58 7.59 -10.14
C ILE A 162 -5.71 7.54 -11.67
N ILE A 163 -5.65 8.69 -12.35
CA ILE A 163 -5.79 8.77 -13.81
C ILE A 163 -4.64 8.02 -14.53
N VAL A 164 -3.44 8.01 -13.96
CA VAL A 164 -2.26 7.37 -14.58
C VAL A 164 -2.13 5.90 -14.16
N ALA A 165 -2.34 5.60 -12.88
CA ALA A 165 -2.16 4.27 -12.31
C ALA A 165 -3.20 3.29 -12.82
N VAL A 166 -4.47 3.68 -12.95
CA VAL A 166 -5.54 2.77 -13.36
C VAL A 166 -5.29 2.22 -14.77
N PRO A 167 -5.01 3.02 -15.81
CA PRO A 167 -4.66 2.50 -17.14
C PRO A 167 -3.39 1.64 -17.14
N LEU A 168 -2.37 2.02 -16.37
CA LEU A 168 -1.13 1.24 -16.27
C LEU A 168 -1.36 -0.13 -15.63
N LEU A 169 -2.15 -0.18 -14.56
CA LEU A 169 -2.51 -1.43 -13.89
C LEU A 169 -3.27 -2.35 -14.83
N LEU A 170 -4.24 -1.83 -15.58
CA LEU A 170 -4.97 -2.62 -16.58
C LEU A 170 -4.10 -3.09 -17.74
N TRP A 171 -3.04 -2.35 -18.08
CA TRP A 171 -2.12 -2.72 -19.15
C TRP A 171 -1.09 -3.77 -18.72
N VAL A 172 -0.58 -3.69 -17.49
CA VAL A 172 0.46 -4.59 -16.97
C VAL A 172 -0.14 -5.84 -16.31
N TRP A 173 -1.25 -5.68 -15.57
CA TRP A 173 -2.01 -6.73 -14.90
C TRP A 173 -3.47 -6.67 -15.32
N PRO A 174 -3.81 -7.18 -16.51
CA PRO A 174 -5.18 -7.24 -16.97
C PRO A 174 -6.04 -8.04 -15.98
N LEU A 175 -7.20 -7.46 -15.65
CA LEU A 175 -8.18 -7.99 -14.69
C LEU A 175 -8.71 -9.37 -15.06
#